data_AF-A0AAT9IQT9-F1
#
_entry.id   AF-A0AAT9IQT9-F1
#
_cell.length_a   1.000
_cell.length_b   1.000
_cell.length_c   1.000
_cell.angle_alpha   90.00
_cell.angle_beta   90.00
_cell.angle_gamma   90.00
#
_symmetry.space_group_name_H-M   'P 1'
#
loop_
_entity.id
_entity.type
_entity.pdbx_description
1 polymer ?
#
loop_
_entity_poly.entity_id
_entity_poly.type
_entity_poly.pdbx_seq_one_letter_code
_entity_poly.pdbx_strand_id
1 'polypeptide(L)'
;MGDRVDAGARDDEWPAFVFVTAAGGTGWVPARYIEDGVVVTAYDTTELRALAGDIVEVIVDDPESEWAWCRDARGAEGWIPHRALGVAG
;
A
#
# COMPACT_ATOMS: atom_id res chain seq x y z
N MET A 1 -1.71 17.79 11.03
CA MET A 1 -3.13 17.38 10.98
C MET A 1 -3.30 16.65 9.67
N GLY A 2 -3.67 15.37 9.71
CA GLY A 2 -3.95 14.62 8.49
C GLY A 2 -5.37 14.81 7.99
N ASP A 3 -5.71 14.13 6.90
CA ASP A 3 -7.01 14.26 6.25
C ASP A 3 -8.09 13.50 7.02
N ARG A 4 -9.25 14.14 7.18
CA ARG A 4 -10.45 13.45 7.63
C ARG A 4 -10.99 12.61 6.47
N VAL A 5 -11.26 11.35 6.76
CA VAL A 5 -11.72 10.38 5.77
C VAL A 5 -13.02 9.73 6.23
N ASP A 6 -13.85 9.38 5.25
CA ASP A 6 -14.92 8.41 5.48
C ASP A 6 -14.35 7.01 5.25
N ALA A 7 -14.32 6.19 6.29
CA ALA A 7 -13.82 4.82 6.24
C ALA A 7 -14.97 3.88 5.86
N GLY A 8 -14.90 3.35 4.64
CA GLY A 8 -15.88 2.43 4.08
C GLY A 8 -15.62 0.97 4.48
N ALA A 9 -15.94 0.05 3.56
CA ALA A 9 -15.75 -1.38 3.77
C ALA A 9 -14.25 -1.75 3.92
N ARG A 10 -13.99 -2.81 4.69
CA ARG A 10 -12.70 -3.50 4.67
C ARG A 10 -12.59 -4.32 3.39
N ASP A 11 -11.36 -4.51 2.91
CA ASP A 11 -11.10 -5.37 1.77
C ASP A 11 -11.19 -6.85 2.22
N ASP A 12 -11.92 -7.68 1.47
CA ASP A 12 -12.09 -9.10 1.77
C ASP A 12 -10.84 -9.92 1.37
N GLU A 13 -10.10 -9.46 0.36
CA GLU A 13 -8.85 -10.06 -0.10
C GLU A 13 -7.64 -9.56 0.70
N TRP A 14 -7.68 -8.31 1.16
CA TRP A 14 -6.62 -7.67 1.94
C TRP A 14 -7.15 -7.10 3.27
N PRO A 15 -7.37 -7.93 4.30
CA PRO A 15 -8.09 -7.53 5.52
C PRO A 15 -7.45 -6.39 6.32
N ALA A 16 -6.17 -6.10 6.08
CA ALA A 16 -5.45 -4.97 6.65
C ALA A 16 -5.93 -3.62 6.12
N PHE A 17 -6.58 -3.56 4.96
CA PHE A 17 -6.95 -2.32 4.27
C PHE A 17 -8.42 -1.95 4.47
N VAL A 18 -8.67 -0.64 4.51
CA VAL A 18 -10.02 -0.06 4.45
C VAL A 18 -10.07 0.92 3.27
N PHE A 19 -11.22 0.99 2.61
CA PHE A 19 -11.42 1.98 1.56
C PHE A 19 -11.70 3.33 2.19
N VAL A 20 -10.86 4.33 1.91
CA VAL A 20 -11.06 5.69 2.40
C VAL A 20 -11.49 6.61 1.27
N THR A 21 -12.41 7.53 1.61
CA THR A 21 -12.73 8.69 0.76
C THR A 21 -12.29 9.96 1.47
N ALA A 22 -11.40 10.72 0.83
CA ALA A 22 -10.89 12.02 1.27
C ALA A 22 -11.25 13.11 0.25
N ALA A 23 -11.09 14.38 0.62
CA ALA A 23 -11.29 15.49 -0.32
C ALA A 23 -10.35 15.41 -1.55
N GLY A 24 -9.16 14.82 -1.38
CA GLY A 24 -8.16 14.65 -2.43
C GLY A 24 -8.31 13.40 -3.30
N GLY A 25 -9.24 12.50 -2.98
CA GLY A 25 -9.43 11.26 -3.73
C GLY A 25 -9.86 10.08 -2.85
N THR A 26 -9.79 8.88 -3.43
CA THR A 26 -10.15 7.63 -2.76
C THR A 26 -9.04 6.61 -2.90
N GLY A 27 -8.88 5.72 -1.93
CA GLY A 27 -7.88 4.65 -2.01
C GLY A 27 -7.98 3.65 -0.86
N TRP A 28 -7.24 2.57 -0.97
CA TRP A 28 -7.09 1.58 0.10
C TRP A 28 -5.93 1.99 1.00
N VAL A 29 -6.21 2.17 2.29
CA VAL A 29 -5.21 2.53 3.29
C VAL A 29 -5.23 1.49 4.40
N PRO A 30 -4.08 1.07 4.94
CA PRO A 30 -4.06 0.20 6.10
C PRO A 30 -4.87 0.77 7.25
N ALA A 31 -5.76 -0.03 7.85
CA ALA A 31 -6.67 0.39 8.90
C ALA A 31 -5.94 1.03 10.09
N ARG A 32 -4.73 0.53 10.41
CA ARG A 32 -3.88 1.05 11.49
C ARG A 32 -3.37 2.47 11.27
N TYR A 33 -3.50 3.03 10.07
CA TYR A 33 -3.13 4.42 9.77
C TYR A 33 -4.29 5.40 9.92
N ILE A 34 -5.44 4.92 10.39
CA ILE A 34 -6.64 5.73 10.59
C ILE A 34 -7.04 5.66 12.07
N GLU A 35 -7.11 6.81 12.72
CA GLU A 35 -7.58 6.96 14.09
C GLU A 35 -8.76 7.93 14.11
N ASP A 36 -9.89 7.52 14.68
CA ASP A 36 -11.12 8.32 14.78
C ASP A 36 -11.56 9.00 13.46
N GLY A 37 -11.37 8.31 12.33
CA GLY A 37 -11.71 8.81 10.99
C GLY A 37 -10.71 9.84 10.44
N VAL A 38 -9.50 9.90 10.99
CA VAL A 38 -8.41 10.77 10.53
C VAL A 38 -7.21 9.93 10.14
N VAL A 39 -6.64 10.20 8.96
CA VAL A 39 -5.37 9.59 8.54
C VAL A 39 -4.25 10.17 9.40
N VAL A 40 -3.61 9.34 10.21
CA VAL A 40 -2.51 9.76 11.11
C VAL A 40 -1.14 9.43 10.57
N THR A 41 -1.05 8.57 9.56
CA THR A 41 0.19 8.23 8.85
C THR A 41 -0.02 8.39 7.36
N ALA A 42 0.84 9.17 6.71
CA ALA A 42 0.79 9.32 5.25
C ALA A 42 1.06 7.97 4.57
N TYR A 43 0.25 7.64 3.57
CA TYR A 43 0.35 6.40 2.83
C TYR A 43 0.20 6.71 1.34
N ASP A 44 1.23 6.37 0.56
CA ASP A 44 1.16 6.41 -0.89
C ASP A 44 0.44 5.14 -1.37
N THR A 45 -0.58 5.27 -2.20
CA THR A 45 -1.38 4.13 -2.69
C THR A 45 -0.90 3.62 -4.05
N THR A 46 0.20 4.15 -4.57
CA THR A 46 0.75 3.76 -5.87
C THR A 46 1.17 2.30 -5.86
N GLU A 47 0.62 1.50 -6.77
CA GLU A 47 1.09 0.15 -7.05
C GLU A 47 2.17 0.17 -8.13
N LEU A 48 3.22 -0.65 -7.95
CA LEU A 48 4.26 -0.79 -8.96
C LEU A 48 3.89 -1.92 -9.93
N ARG A 49 3.79 -1.58 -11.21
CA ARG A 49 3.59 -2.58 -12.27
C ARG A 49 4.89 -3.33 -12.52
N ALA A 50 4.96 -4.57 -12.06
CA ALA A 50 6.05 -5.51 -12.34
C ALA A 50 5.57 -6.71 -13.17
N LEU A 51 6.49 -7.32 -13.92
CA LEU A 51 6.30 -8.60 -14.61
C LEU A 51 7.09 -9.70 -13.92
N ALA A 52 6.66 -10.95 -14.10
CA ALA A 52 7.40 -12.10 -13.57
C ALA A 52 8.82 -12.12 -14.14
N GLY A 53 9.82 -12.16 -13.24
CA GLY A 53 11.24 -12.10 -13.57
C GLY A 53 11.85 -10.71 -13.51
N ASP A 54 11.06 -9.64 -13.34
CA ASP A 54 11.62 -8.32 -13.03
C ASP A 54 12.29 -8.36 -11.66
N ILE A 55 13.47 -7.73 -11.57
CA ILE A 55 14.19 -7.55 -10.32
C ILE A 55 13.84 -6.17 -9.77
N VAL A 56 13.39 -6.15 -8.52
CA VAL A 56 13.06 -4.93 -7.78
C VAL A 56 13.83 -4.86 -6.47
N GLU A 57 14.12 -3.65 -6.02
CA GLU A 57 14.67 -3.38 -4.69
C GLU A 57 13.51 -3.17 -3.72
N VAL A 58 13.49 -3.88 -2.58
CA VAL A 58 12.55 -3.61 -1.49
C VAL A 58 13.09 -2.44 -0.66
N ILE A 59 12.35 -1.33 -0.63
CA ILE A 59 12.69 -0.13 0.15
C ILE A 59 12.01 -0.17 1.52
N VAL A 60 10.74 -0.60 1.55
CA VAL A 60 9.96 -0.79 2.77
C VAL A 60 9.28 -2.14 2.72
N ASP A 61 9.39 -2.93 3.79
CA ASP A 61 8.67 -4.19 3.97
C ASP A 61 7.54 -3.95 5.00
N ASP A 62 6.29 -4.25 4.62
CA ASP A 62 5.10 -4.13 5.47
C ASP A 62 4.37 -5.47 5.58
N PRO A 63 4.87 -6.38 6.42
CA PRO A 63 4.32 -7.73 6.57
C PRO A 63 2.92 -7.75 7.21
N GLU A 64 2.51 -6.70 7.92
CA GLU A 64 1.17 -6.62 8.49
C GLU A 64 0.11 -6.37 7.41
N SER A 65 0.48 -5.62 6.37
CA SER A 65 -0.37 -5.42 5.20
C SER A 65 -0.21 -6.52 4.15
N GLU A 66 0.90 -7.28 4.20
CA GLU A 66 1.36 -8.25 3.19
C GLU A 66 1.85 -7.62 1.87
N TRP A 67 2.42 -6.41 1.95
CA TRP A 67 2.93 -5.66 0.80
C TRP A 67 4.30 -5.05 1.09
N ALA A 68 5.08 -4.84 0.04
CA ALA A 68 6.36 -4.15 0.12
C ALA A 68 6.39 -2.98 -0.87
N TRP A 69 6.97 -1.84 -0.45
CA TRP A 69 7.25 -0.72 -1.33
C TRP A 69 8.56 -1.02 -2.06
N CYS A 70 8.46 -1.17 -3.38
CA CYS A 70 9.55 -1.59 -4.22
C CYS A 70 9.97 -0.50 -5.20
N ARG A 71 11.19 -0.59 -5.69
CA ARG A 71 11.69 0.21 -6.81
C ARG A 71 12.20 -0.66 -7.94
N ASP A 72 11.77 -0.37 -9.17
CA ASP A 72 12.26 -1.05 -10.36
C ASP A 72 13.60 -0.49 -10.86
N ALA A 73 14.21 -1.16 -11.85
CA ALA A 73 15.47 -0.74 -12.46
C ALA A 73 15.40 0.62 -13.21
N ARG A 74 14.19 1.16 -13.44
CA ARG A 74 13.95 2.45 -14.09
C ARG A 74 13.74 3.56 -13.05
N GLY A 75 13.74 3.22 -11.76
CA GLY A 75 13.51 4.13 -10.64
C GLY A 75 12.04 4.39 -10.34
N ALA A 76 11.10 3.66 -10.94
CA ALA A 76 9.69 3.75 -10.58
C ALA A 76 9.46 3.02 -9.25
N GLU A 77 8.68 3.63 -8.37
CA GLU A 77 8.39 3.12 -7.04
C GLU A 77 6.89 2.84 -6.86
N GLY A 78 6.56 1.86 -6.03
CA GLY A 78 5.19 1.49 -5.71
C GLY A 78 5.08 0.18 -4.94
N TRP A 79 3.88 -0.11 -4.43
CA TRP A 79 3.58 -1.32 -3.68
C TRP A 79 3.48 -2.55 -4.59
N ILE A 80 4.07 -3.67 -4.13
CA ILE A 80 3.90 -5.01 -4.70
C ILE A 80 3.50 -5.96 -3.56
N PRO A 81 2.49 -6.83 -3.74
CA PRO A 81 2.07 -7.76 -2.70
C PRO A 81 3.13 -8.84 -2.50
N HIS A 82 3.33 -9.29 -1.26
CA HIS A 82 4.33 -10.30 -0.91
C HIS A 82 4.20 -11.59 -1.72
N ARG A 83 2.98 -12.01 -2.01
CA ARG A 83 2.71 -13.20 -2.84
C ARG A 83 3.24 -13.10 -4.28
N ALA A 84 3.51 -11.89 -4.78
CA ALA A 84 4.10 -11.66 -6.09
C ALA A 84 5.64 -11.51 -6.03
N LEU A 85 6.21 -11.42 -4.83
CA LEU A 85 7.65 -11.31 -4.62
C LEU A 85 8.27 -12.69 -4.37
N GLY A 86 9.51 -12.84 -4.83
CA GLY A 86 10.36 -13.99 -4.55
C GLY A 86 11.77 -13.52 -4.21
N VAL A 87 12.56 -14.40 -3.61
CA VAL A 87 13.98 -14.11 -3.37
C VAL A 87 14.76 -14.38 -4.66
N ALA A 88 15.51 -13.39 -5.14
CA ALA A 88 16.44 -13.58 -6.25
C ALA A 88 17.57 -14.53 -5.79
N GLY A 89 17.76 -15.63 -6.52
CA GLY A 89 18.79 -16.65 -6.26
C GLY A 89 20.14 -16.32 -6.88
#